data_AF-A0A955SQI3-F1
#
_entry.id   AF-A0A955SQI3-F1
#
_cell.length_a   1.000
_cell.length_b   1.000
_cell.length_c   1.000
_cell.angle_alpha   90.00
_cell.angle_beta   90.00
_cell.angle_gamma   90.00
#
_symmetry.space_group_name_H-M   'P 1'
#
loop_
_entity.id
_entity.type
_entity.pdbx_description
1 polymer ?
#
loop_
_entity_poly.entity_id
_entity_poly.type
_entity_poly.pdbx_seq_one_letter_code
_entity_poly.pdbx_strand_id
1 'polypeptide(L)'
;LGAMKDLGCTTHIIISHGASDEVCPATDARKMAANIQASGLSTESHFIEEKDFEGKTFTNTGHSVGDRTLIAQHFGDPYLLPDSEQRMVREGPNDFDLRDDKVRYEVTGGEYVVNYGEGAPVLKLETKQ
;
A
#
# COMPACT_ATOMS: atom_id res chain seq x y z
N LEU A 1 -8.87 -5.33 7.28
CA LEU A 1 -8.25 -4.06 7.72
C LEU A 1 -7.82 -4.14 9.19
N GLY A 2 -8.71 -4.47 10.15
CA GLY A 2 -8.33 -4.66 11.57
C GLY A 2 -7.16 -5.63 11.79
N ALA A 3 -7.23 -6.82 11.20
CA ALA A 3 -6.13 -7.81 11.29
C ALA A 3 -4.78 -7.28 10.79
N MET A 4 -4.75 -6.41 9.77
CA MET A 4 -3.48 -5.82 9.29
C MET A 4 -2.87 -4.91 10.34
N LYS A 5 -3.70 -4.14 11.05
CA LYS A 5 -3.26 -3.27 12.14
C LYS A 5 -2.78 -4.08 13.34
N ASP A 6 -3.50 -5.15 13.69
CA ASP A 6 -3.12 -6.05 14.78
C ASP A 6 -1.78 -6.77 14.50
N LEU A 7 -1.50 -7.04 13.23
CA LEU A 7 -0.22 -7.58 12.76
C LEU A 7 0.90 -6.53 12.62
N GLY A 8 0.64 -5.28 13.02
CA GLY A 8 1.66 -4.22 13.04
C GLY A 8 1.91 -3.54 11.69
N CYS A 9 0.94 -3.54 10.77
CA CYS A 9 1.08 -2.82 9.50
C CYS A 9 1.32 -1.32 9.72
N THR A 10 2.45 -0.82 9.24
CA THR A 10 2.84 0.61 9.29
C THR A 10 2.75 1.31 7.94
N THR A 11 2.24 0.63 6.92
CA THR A 11 2.17 1.17 5.55
C THR A 11 1.33 2.45 5.50
N HIS A 12 1.87 3.48 4.86
CA HIS A 12 1.11 4.64 4.43
C HIS A 12 0.50 4.38 3.06
N ILE A 13 -0.83 4.53 2.97
CA ILE A 13 -1.61 4.19 1.77
C ILE A 13 -2.06 5.48 1.09
N ILE A 14 -1.72 5.65 -0.17
CA ILE A 14 -2.19 6.77 -0.99
C ILE A 14 -3.21 6.24 -1.99
N ILE A 15 -4.38 6.86 -2.03
CA ILE A 15 -5.46 6.52 -2.96
C ILE A 15 -5.65 7.72 -3.90
N SER A 16 -5.57 7.48 -5.20
CA SER A 16 -5.88 8.47 -6.25
C SER A 16 -7.03 7.93 -7.09
N HIS A 17 -8.09 8.72 -7.26
CA HIS A 17 -9.27 8.31 -8.03
C HIS A 17 -9.90 9.48 -8.80
N GLY A 18 -10.52 9.22 -9.95
CA GLY A 18 -11.25 10.26 -10.69
C GLY A 18 -12.57 10.63 -10.01
N ALA A 19 -12.84 11.92 -9.82
CA ALA A 19 -14.07 12.36 -9.13
C ALA A 19 -15.36 12.04 -9.89
N SER A 20 -15.29 11.84 -11.22
CA SER A 20 -16.41 11.50 -12.11
C SER A 20 -16.32 10.10 -12.72
N ASP A 21 -15.46 9.22 -12.19
CA ASP A 21 -15.33 7.85 -12.66
C ASP A 21 -16.65 7.07 -12.48
N GLU A 22 -17.21 6.59 -13.59
CA GLU A 22 -18.40 5.74 -13.64
C GLU A 22 -18.06 4.26 -13.89
N VAL A 23 -16.84 3.95 -14.34
CA VAL A 23 -16.37 2.56 -14.58
C VAL A 23 -16.02 1.90 -13.26
N CYS A 24 -15.28 2.62 -12.41
CA CYS A 24 -15.10 2.31 -11.00
C CYS A 24 -15.72 3.47 -10.21
N PRO A 25 -17.00 3.36 -9.81
CA PRO A 25 -17.76 4.48 -9.27
C PRO A 25 -17.03 5.23 -8.16
N ALA A 26 -16.86 6.55 -8.34
CA ALA A 26 -16.21 7.40 -7.35
C ALA A 26 -16.86 7.29 -5.96
N THR A 27 -18.17 7.00 -5.89
CA THR A 27 -18.90 6.76 -4.65
C THR A 27 -18.38 5.53 -3.89
N ASP A 28 -18.00 4.46 -4.59
CA ASP A 28 -17.46 3.26 -3.97
C ASP A 28 -15.99 3.43 -3.56
N ALA A 29 -15.20 4.15 -4.38
CA ALA A 29 -13.85 4.54 -4.02
C ALA A 29 -13.82 5.42 -2.74
N ARG A 30 -14.75 6.37 -2.60
CA ARG A 30 -14.92 7.19 -1.37
C ARG A 30 -15.28 6.34 -0.16
N LYS A 31 -16.20 5.37 -0.30
CA LYS A 31 -16.54 4.44 0.79
C LYS A 31 -15.32 3.59 1.19
N MET A 32 -14.56 3.09 0.21
CA MET A 32 -13.34 2.33 0.48
C MET A 32 -12.33 3.16 1.25
N ALA A 33 -12.05 4.39 0.81
CA ALA A 33 -11.13 5.30 1.50
C ALA A 33 -11.59 5.57 2.94
N ALA A 34 -12.88 5.86 3.15
CA ALA A 34 -13.46 6.05 4.48
C ALA A 34 -13.31 4.82 5.39
N ASN A 35 -13.50 3.61 4.85
CA ASN A 35 -13.36 2.37 5.62
C ASN A 35 -11.89 2.10 6.01
N ILE A 36 -10.94 2.40 5.12
CA ILE A 36 -9.50 2.27 5.41
C ILE A 36 -9.13 3.27 6.50
N GLN A 37 -9.53 4.53 6.37
CA GLN A 37 -9.29 5.55 7.38
C GLN A 37 -9.92 5.18 8.73
N ALA A 38 -11.16 4.69 8.74
CA ALA A 38 -11.86 4.26 9.95
C ALA A 38 -11.20 3.07 10.66
N SER A 39 -10.45 2.24 9.93
CA SER A 39 -9.64 1.16 10.53
C SER A 39 -8.40 1.69 11.27
N GLY A 40 -8.09 2.98 11.10
CA GLY A 40 -6.94 3.64 11.69
C GLY A 40 -5.61 3.19 11.08
N LEU A 41 -5.64 2.79 9.81
CA LEU A 41 -4.45 2.70 8.95
C LEU A 41 -4.07 4.11 8.48
N SER A 42 -2.77 4.33 8.23
CA SER A 42 -2.28 5.61 7.70
C SER A 42 -2.69 5.74 6.24
N THR A 43 -3.55 6.70 5.91
CA THR A 43 -4.12 6.82 4.56
C THR A 43 -4.39 8.26 4.14
N GLU A 44 -4.08 8.55 2.88
CA GLU A 44 -4.41 9.79 2.18
C GLU A 44 -5.23 9.45 0.92
N SER A 45 -6.25 10.26 0.62
CA SER A 45 -7.10 10.04 -0.55
C SER A 45 -7.29 11.32 -1.37
N HIS A 46 -7.01 11.23 -2.66
CA HIS A 46 -7.11 12.31 -3.63
C HIS A 46 -8.17 11.96 -4.68
N PHE A 47 -9.22 12.78 -4.76
CA PHE A 47 -10.25 12.67 -5.78
C PHE A 47 -10.04 13.79 -6.79
N ILE A 48 -9.59 13.42 -7.99
CA ILE A 48 -9.16 14.34 -9.02
C ILE A 48 -10.36 15.05 -9.64
N GLU A 49 -10.38 16.37 -9.51
CA GLU A 49 -11.37 17.29 -10.03
C GLU A 49 -10.77 18.15 -11.15
N GLU A 50 -11.63 18.89 -11.87
CA GLU A 50 -11.18 19.75 -12.98
C GLU A 50 -10.15 20.82 -12.54
N LYS A 51 -10.22 21.26 -11.28
CA LYS A 51 -9.28 22.22 -10.70
C LYS A 51 -7.85 21.68 -10.60
N ASP A 52 -7.67 20.37 -10.64
CA ASP A 52 -6.37 19.70 -10.49
C ASP A 52 -5.67 19.50 -11.86
N PHE A 53 -6.26 19.99 -12.95
CA PHE A 53 -5.72 19.82 -14.30
C PHE A 53 -4.49 20.70 -14.54
N GLU A 54 -3.32 20.07 -14.57
CA GLU A 54 -2.04 20.72 -14.89
C GLU A 54 -1.49 20.30 -16.26
N GLY A 55 -2.31 19.64 -17.08
CA GLY A 55 -2.03 19.32 -18.49
C GLY A 55 -0.97 18.24 -18.74
N LYS A 56 -0.24 17.79 -17.70
CA LYS A 56 0.73 16.69 -17.77
C LYS A 56 0.35 15.49 -16.90
N THR A 57 0.07 15.71 -15.63
CA THR A 57 -0.23 14.63 -14.67
C THR A 57 -1.68 14.19 -14.78
N PHE A 58 -2.62 15.15 -14.73
CA PHE A 58 -4.06 14.92 -14.79
C PHE A 58 -4.65 15.60 -16.03
N THR A 59 -5.49 14.87 -16.76
CA THR A 59 -6.11 15.31 -18.02
C THR A 59 -7.63 15.18 -18.03
N ASN A 60 -8.21 14.41 -17.11
CA ASN A 60 -9.65 14.24 -16.95
C ASN A 60 -10.00 13.80 -15.51
N THR A 61 -11.29 13.74 -15.19
CA THR A 61 -11.80 13.31 -13.87
C THR A 61 -12.41 11.89 -13.88
N GLY A 62 -12.27 11.16 -14.99
CA GLY A 62 -12.87 9.82 -15.17
C GLY A 62 -11.93 8.66 -14.76
N HIS A 63 -12.16 7.46 -15.30
CA HIS A 63 -11.46 6.24 -14.86
C HIS A 63 -9.93 6.25 -15.06
N SER A 64 -9.45 6.93 -16.08
CA SER A 64 -8.02 7.05 -16.37
C SER A 64 -7.62 8.51 -16.34
N VAL A 65 -7.45 9.07 -15.15
CA VAL A 65 -7.26 10.50 -14.90
C VAL A 65 -6.03 11.13 -15.54
N GLY A 66 -5.06 10.33 -16.00
CA GLY A 66 -3.86 10.81 -16.69
C GLY A 66 -2.72 9.79 -16.75
N ASP A 67 -1.48 10.27 -16.72
CA ASP A 67 -0.29 9.42 -16.77
C ASP A 67 -0.04 8.76 -15.42
N ARG A 68 -0.17 7.43 -15.36
CA ARG A 68 -0.07 6.66 -14.11
C ARG A 68 1.30 6.77 -13.43
N THR A 69 2.36 6.96 -14.19
CA THR A 69 3.72 7.13 -13.63
C THR A 69 3.82 8.49 -12.96
N LEU A 70 3.38 9.54 -13.64
CA LEU A 70 3.39 10.91 -13.10
C LEU A 70 2.44 11.04 -11.90
N ILE A 71 1.30 10.33 -11.90
CA ILE A 71 0.37 10.32 -10.77
C ILE A 71 1.02 9.67 -9.54
N ALA A 72 1.69 8.53 -9.71
CA ALA A 72 2.39 7.87 -8.63
C ALA A 72 3.52 8.73 -8.07
N GLN A 73 4.27 9.43 -8.93
CA GLN A 73 5.30 10.39 -8.52
C GLN A 73 4.69 11.60 -7.81
N HIS A 74 3.66 12.21 -8.37
CA HIS A 74 3.04 13.42 -7.83
C HIS A 74 2.60 13.26 -6.37
N PHE A 75 2.00 12.13 -6.02
CA PHE A 75 1.59 11.86 -4.63
C PHE A 75 2.64 11.10 -3.81
N GLY A 76 3.47 10.25 -4.44
CA GLY A 76 4.43 9.39 -3.74
C GLY A 76 5.77 10.04 -3.45
N ASP A 77 6.23 10.97 -4.29
CA ASP A 77 7.55 11.61 -4.19
C ASP A 77 7.81 12.27 -2.82
N PRO A 78 6.84 12.97 -2.19
CA PRO A 78 7.04 13.51 -0.84
C PRO A 78 7.46 12.46 0.18
N TYR A 79 7.05 11.20 0.02
CA TYR A 79 7.34 10.14 0.97
C TYR A 79 8.51 9.24 0.55
N LEU A 80 8.82 9.19 -0.75
CA LEU A 80 9.80 8.26 -1.33
C LEU A 80 11.14 8.90 -1.68
N LEU A 81 11.18 10.20 -1.98
CA LEU A 81 12.42 10.86 -2.38
C LEU A 81 13.41 10.97 -1.20
N PRO A 82 14.71 10.72 -1.44
CA PRO A 82 15.71 10.69 -0.37
C PRO A 82 15.87 12.04 0.33
N ASP A 83 15.67 13.14 -0.38
CA ASP A 83 15.88 14.51 0.15
C ASP A 83 14.57 15.18 0.59
N SER A 84 13.45 14.46 0.60
CA SER A 84 12.17 15.01 1.04
C SER A 84 12.11 15.13 2.57
N GLU A 85 11.56 16.24 3.05
CA GLU A 85 11.27 16.45 4.49
C GLU A 85 10.22 15.47 5.03
N GLN A 86 9.35 14.95 4.16
CA GLN A 86 8.29 13.99 4.51
C GLN A 86 8.72 12.53 4.25
N ARG A 87 9.99 12.29 3.91
CA ARG A 87 10.49 10.96 3.56
C ARG A 87 10.16 9.95 4.65
N MET A 88 9.45 8.90 4.27
CA MET A 88 9.14 7.79 5.16
C MET A 88 10.26 6.76 5.12
N VAL A 89 10.72 6.36 6.30
CA VAL A 89 11.70 5.29 6.47
C VAL A 89 11.02 4.20 7.29
N ARG A 90 11.21 2.94 6.88
CA ARG A 90 10.73 1.81 7.66
C ARG A 90 11.40 1.82 9.04
N GLU A 91 10.57 1.73 10.07
CA GLU A 91 11.03 1.48 11.43
C GLU A 91 10.92 -0.01 11.74
N GLY A 92 11.95 -0.57 12.36
CA GLY A 92 11.98 -1.97 12.77
C GLY A 92 12.42 -2.96 11.68
N PRO A 93 12.60 -4.23 12.06
CA PRO A 93 13.08 -5.28 11.16
C PRO A 93 12.00 -5.66 10.15
N ASN A 94 12.42 -6.00 8.94
CA ASN A 94 11.58 -6.59 7.91
C ASN A 94 11.83 -8.09 7.76
N ASP A 95 11.10 -8.77 6.89
CA ASP A 95 11.23 -10.22 6.68
C ASP A 95 12.67 -10.68 6.40
N PHE A 96 13.47 -9.89 5.67
CA PHE A 96 14.89 -10.18 5.43
C PHE A 96 15.75 -10.03 6.70
N ASP A 97 15.44 -9.05 7.55
CA ASP A 97 16.12 -8.88 8.84
C ASP A 97 15.73 -9.97 9.83
N LEU A 98 14.47 -10.43 9.77
CA LEU A 98 13.86 -11.42 10.65
C LEU A 98 14.27 -12.86 10.34
N ARG A 99 14.74 -13.16 9.12
CA ARG A 99 15.12 -14.52 8.68
C ARG A 99 13.98 -15.53 8.95
N ASP A 100 14.29 -16.80 9.15
CA ASP A 100 13.32 -17.86 9.49
C ASP A 100 12.83 -17.83 10.95
N ASP A 101 13.39 -16.95 11.79
CA ASP A 101 13.02 -16.85 13.20
C ASP A 101 11.57 -16.37 13.36
N LYS A 102 11.09 -15.49 12.46
CA LYS A 102 9.75 -14.88 12.59
C LYS A 102 8.91 -14.84 11.31
N VAL A 103 9.44 -15.22 10.14
CA VAL A 103 8.64 -15.25 8.91
C VAL A 103 7.94 -16.60 8.77
N ARG A 104 6.89 -16.77 9.58
CA ARG A 104 6.08 -17.99 9.67
C ARG A 104 4.61 -17.68 9.43
N TYR A 105 3.95 -18.45 8.57
CA TYR A 105 2.54 -18.31 8.24
C TYR A 105 1.79 -19.58 8.60
N GLU A 106 0.95 -19.51 9.62
CA GLU A 106 0.11 -20.64 10.01
C GLU A 106 -0.89 -21.00 8.91
N VAL A 107 -1.02 -22.30 8.67
CA VAL A 107 -1.99 -22.87 7.73
C VAL A 107 -2.67 -24.10 8.34
N THR A 108 -3.77 -24.55 7.74
CA THR A 108 -4.39 -25.81 8.16
C THR A 108 -3.39 -26.96 8.02
N GLY A 109 -3.04 -27.61 9.14
CA GLY A 109 -2.12 -28.75 9.18
C GLY A 109 -0.65 -28.41 9.43
N GLY A 110 -0.29 -27.13 9.60
CA GLY A 110 1.12 -26.76 9.81
C GLY A 110 1.39 -25.26 9.76
N GLU A 111 2.61 -24.91 9.39
CA GLU A 111 3.02 -23.55 9.08
C GLU A 111 4.01 -23.53 7.92
N TYR A 112 3.93 -22.50 7.09
CA TYR A 112 4.97 -22.20 6.12
C TYR A 112 6.04 -21.33 6.77
N VAL A 113 7.29 -21.79 6.72
CA VAL A 113 8.47 -21.03 7.17
C VAL A 113 9.21 -20.53 5.95
N VAL A 114 9.47 -19.22 5.90
CA VAL A 114 10.28 -18.59 4.85
C VAL A 114 11.66 -18.25 5.43
N ASN A 115 12.70 -18.89 4.92
CA ASN A 115 14.07 -18.65 5.33
C ASN A 115 14.76 -17.68 4.36
N TYR A 116 15.17 -16.52 4.89
CA TYR A 116 15.95 -15.50 4.17
C TYR A 116 17.45 -15.51 4.53
N GLY A 117 17.94 -16.54 5.24
CA GLY A 117 19.30 -16.66 5.77
C GLY A 117 20.39 -16.66 4.72
N GLU A 118 20.19 -17.36 3.60
CA GLU A 118 21.21 -17.58 2.58
C GLU A 118 20.65 -17.37 1.17
N GLY A 119 21.10 -16.33 0.46
CA GLY A 119 20.77 -16.12 -0.94
C GLY A 119 19.26 -15.92 -1.20
N ALA A 120 18.70 -16.70 -2.12
CA ALA A 120 17.28 -16.64 -2.45
C ALA A 120 16.41 -17.26 -1.34
N PRO A 121 15.21 -16.72 -1.07
CA PRO A 121 14.37 -17.22 0.01
C PRO A 121 13.92 -18.67 -0.23
N VAL A 122 13.98 -19.49 0.81
CA VAL A 122 13.55 -20.89 0.80
C VAL A 122 12.26 -21.04 1.59
N LEU A 123 11.23 -21.62 0.97
CA LEU A 123 9.94 -21.90 1.60
C LEU A 123 9.86 -23.38 2.01
N LYS A 124 9.46 -23.66 3.26
CA LYS A 124 9.24 -25.02 3.77
C LYS A 124 7.90 -25.10 4.51
N LEU A 125 7.16 -26.19 4.31
CA LEU A 125 6.01 -26.54 5.15
C LEU A 125 6.48 -27.37 6.35
N GLU A 126 6.18 -26.90 7.57
CA GLU A 126 6.38 -27.63 8.81
C GLU A 126 5.01 -28.12 9.31
N THR A 127 4.79 -29.44 9.33
CA THR A 127 3.50 -30.02 9.72
C THR A 127 3.38 -30.14 11.24
N LYS A 128 2.23 -29.78 11.79
CA LYS A 128 1.92 -30.00 13.22
C LYS A 128 1.69 -31.50 13.45
N GLN A 129 2.49 -32.14 14.32
CA GLN A 129 2.30 -33.53 14.75
C GLN A 129 1.05 -33.69 15.62
#